data_AF-A0A538PM75-F1
#
_entry.id   AF-A0A538PM75-F1
#
_cell.length_a   1.000
_cell.length_b   1.000
_cell.length_c   1.000
_cell.angle_alpha   90.00
_cell.angle_beta   90.00
_cell.angle_gamma   90.00
#
_symmetry.space_group_name_H-M   'P 1'
#
loop_
_entity.id
_entity.type
_entity.pdbx_description
1 polymer ?
#
loop_
_entity_poly.entity_id
_entity_poly.type
_entity_poly.pdbx_seq_one_letter_code
_entity_poly.pdbx_strand_id
1 'polypeptide(L)'
;MHISRFREKKSLAIARKNRLEIIKAQLNRRDMIKAGLLGAGGCLVLKNGLSQWASGYAWGDKGPGGGGGGGSDGSGSGTTVVSPPTRAFIEALPIMPVRQPVATLTGPTPTIAPNTAGGEGRTRPHQAFGAYPTKFTFPPALKFQTHQKAGTVIMSPDLPPQPIWGLDGQYPAPTHYGTYGQEILVRNFNDLPANSQNGGFGMNTVTTHLHNAHTPSESDGFPCDFFAPGKFYDHHYPHVLAGFGSTHVSTNGDVNEALGTLWYHDHRVDFTAQNVYKGLTGFYCMYNQLDTGNETTGFRLPGVQASSNAYTPLLYDVPLMLADRVFDPNTGLLFFDLFNFDGILGDKFLVNGKIQPFFQVEPRRYRFRVLNSGPSRFYQVFLTDRGTSPQIPFWHIATDGNLLPHPVNVNNFIVAVAQRVDIIIDFSQFAGKTLYLENRMEQISGRGPTGATLAAGAGNFLMQFRVGTAVTHADASTPPSASQTFYSLPSTSAPARVSRTFRFERGNGMWQINGQIMSNDCSQIRLQVQQNSVEYWTLQNNSDGWMHPVHVHFEEHQIMSQNLAKDTTDNSRKDVMRLQHNESATLFFRFRDFTGRYPLHCHNVVHEDHAMMLRWDIVPAPGGDTNGTP
;
A
#
# COMPACT_ATOMS: atom_id res chain seq x y z
N MET A 1 -9.93 54.53 6.57
CA MET A 1 -8.64 54.37 5.87
C MET A 1 -8.35 52.88 5.80
N HIS A 2 -8.19 52.34 4.59
CA HIS A 2 -8.16 50.90 4.32
C HIS A 2 -6.95 50.16 4.90
N ILE A 3 -7.24 48.89 5.20
CA ILE A 3 -6.41 47.75 5.58
C ILE A 3 -5.10 47.62 4.77
N SER A 4 -3.97 47.38 5.44
CA SER A 4 -2.75 46.81 4.84
C SER A 4 -2.55 45.39 5.39
N ARG A 5 -3.06 44.39 4.68
CA ARG A 5 -2.75 42.97 4.89
C ARG A 5 -1.35 42.68 4.33
N PHE A 6 -0.50 42.12 5.20
CA PHE A 6 0.66 41.26 4.93
C PHE A 6 1.41 41.44 3.59
N ARG A 7 2.54 42.16 3.63
CA ARG A 7 3.63 41.95 2.66
C ARG A 7 4.22 40.55 2.90
N GLU A 8 3.98 39.64 1.98
CA GLU A 8 4.72 38.38 1.87
C GLU A 8 6.23 38.72 1.78
N LYS A 9 7.06 38.22 2.71
CA LYS A 9 8.50 38.54 2.75
C LYS A 9 9.13 38.14 1.42
N LYS A 10 9.90 39.03 0.77
CA LYS A 10 10.60 38.80 -0.52
C LYS A 10 11.32 37.43 -0.61
N SER A 11 11.86 36.93 0.50
CA SER A 11 12.49 35.61 0.62
C SER A 11 11.52 34.43 0.38
N LEU A 12 10.25 34.55 0.78
CA LEU A 12 9.22 33.54 0.55
C LEU A 12 8.86 33.44 -0.93
N ALA A 13 8.70 34.59 -1.60
CA ALA A 13 8.44 34.63 -3.04
C ALA A 13 9.61 34.05 -3.87
N ILE A 14 10.86 34.33 -3.47
CA ILE A 14 12.05 33.74 -4.09
C ILE A 14 12.10 32.23 -3.85
N ALA A 15 11.86 31.77 -2.61
CA ALA A 15 11.83 30.35 -2.30
C ALA A 15 10.76 29.61 -3.12
N ARG A 16 9.55 30.18 -3.23
CA ARG A 16 8.46 29.68 -4.08
C ARG A 16 8.88 29.60 -5.55
N LYS A 17 9.54 30.63 -6.09
CA LYS A 17 10.00 30.63 -7.48
C LYS A 17 11.03 29.52 -7.73
N ASN A 18 12.02 29.36 -6.85
CA ASN A 18 13.03 28.31 -6.96
C ASN A 18 12.40 26.90 -6.94
N ARG A 19 11.35 26.68 -6.14
CA ARG A 19 10.57 25.42 -6.16
C ARG A 19 9.87 25.17 -7.47
N LEU A 20 9.17 26.18 -7.98
CA LEU A 20 8.47 26.05 -9.26
C LEU A 20 9.47 25.71 -10.37
N GLU A 21 10.71 26.23 -10.29
CA GLU A 21 11.79 25.84 -11.19
C GLU A 21 12.24 24.38 -10.99
N ILE A 22 12.43 23.90 -9.77
CA ILE A 22 12.75 22.49 -9.47
C ILE A 22 11.65 21.54 -9.95
N ILE A 23 10.39 21.85 -9.64
CA ILE A 23 9.21 21.08 -10.06
C ILE A 23 9.09 21.08 -11.58
N LYS A 24 9.26 22.25 -12.22
CA LYS A 24 9.26 22.38 -13.69
C LYS A 24 10.39 21.58 -14.32
N ALA A 25 11.56 21.54 -13.68
CA ALA A 25 12.71 20.75 -14.10
C ALA A 25 12.57 19.26 -13.79
N GLN A 26 11.55 18.85 -13.00
CA GLN A 26 11.25 17.46 -12.65
C GLN A 26 12.41 16.75 -11.93
N LEU A 27 13.21 17.50 -11.17
CA LEU A 27 14.36 16.97 -10.45
C LEU A 27 13.88 16.13 -9.26
N ASN A 28 14.41 14.91 -9.13
CA ASN A 28 14.26 14.12 -7.91
C ASN A 28 15.29 14.54 -6.85
N ARG A 29 15.20 13.98 -5.65
CA ARG A 29 16.15 14.27 -4.56
C ARG A 29 17.60 13.97 -4.93
N ARG A 30 17.84 12.91 -5.69
CA ARG A 30 19.18 12.47 -6.09
C ARG A 30 19.81 13.46 -7.05
N ASP A 31 19.03 13.97 -8.00
CA ASP A 31 19.45 15.01 -8.93
C ASP A 31 19.79 16.30 -8.19
N MET A 32 18.98 16.66 -7.20
CA MET A 32 19.24 17.81 -6.33
C MET A 32 20.52 17.64 -5.49
N ILE A 33 20.82 16.44 -4.98
CA ILE A 33 22.08 16.14 -4.29
C ILE A 33 23.27 16.24 -5.25
N LYS A 34 23.17 15.63 -6.44
CA LYS A 34 24.22 15.68 -7.48
C LYS A 34 24.50 17.11 -7.93
N ALA A 35 23.48 17.95 -8.00
CA ALA A 35 23.60 19.37 -8.35
C ALA A 35 24.07 20.25 -7.17
N GLY A 36 24.33 19.68 -5.99
CA GLY A 36 24.74 20.41 -4.78
C GLY A 36 23.62 21.26 -4.15
N LEU A 37 22.37 21.10 -4.61
CA LEU A 37 21.21 21.83 -4.10
C LEU A 37 20.75 21.32 -2.72
N LEU A 38 21.04 20.04 -2.43
CA LEU A 38 20.82 19.36 -1.15
C LEU A 38 22.11 18.68 -0.69
N GLY A 39 22.44 18.74 0.61
CA GLY A 39 23.59 18.06 1.20
C GLY A 39 23.34 17.55 2.61
N ALA A 40 24.28 16.76 3.14
CA ALA A 40 24.18 16.14 4.48
C ALA A 40 24.10 17.16 5.63
N GLY A 41 24.61 18.39 5.43
CA GLY A 41 24.63 19.47 6.43
C GLY A 41 23.66 20.63 6.16
N GLY A 42 22.77 20.54 5.17
CA GLY A 42 21.83 21.61 4.83
C GLY A 42 21.48 21.71 3.35
N CYS A 43 20.62 22.66 3.00
CA CYS A 43 20.12 22.86 1.64
C CYS A 43 20.52 24.26 1.14
N LEU A 44 21.03 24.36 -0.11
CA LEU A 44 21.20 25.67 -0.79
C LEU A 44 19.85 26.24 -1.27
N VAL A 45 18.79 25.41 -1.21
CA VAL A 45 17.39 25.80 -1.40
C VAL A 45 16.71 25.82 -0.03
N LEU A 46 16.06 26.92 0.36
CA LEU A 46 15.38 27.02 1.65
C LEU A 46 14.36 25.87 1.85
N LYS A 47 14.54 25.05 2.90
CA LYS A 47 13.64 23.95 3.34
C LYS A 47 12.25 24.44 3.81
N ASN A 48 12.09 25.74 4.07
CA ASN A 48 10.86 26.31 4.62
C ASN A 48 9.95 26.92 3.53
N GLY A 49 8.80 26.31 3.23
CA GLY A 49 7.69 26.83 2.40
C GLY A 49 7.32 26.04 1.13
N LEU A 50 7.75 24.78 0.95
CA LEU A 50 7.81 24.08 -0.35
C LEU A 50 6.48 23.56 -0.95
N SER A 51 5.41 24.35 -0.91
CA SER A 51 4.21 24.11 -1.73
C SER A 51 4.21 24.99 -2.98
N GLN A 52 3.65 24.50 -4.08
CA GLN A 52 3.31 25.34 -5.24
C GLN A 52 2.13 26.30 -4.95
N TRP A 53 1.28 25.96 -3.96
CA TRP A 53 0.03 26.64 -3.59
C TRP A 53 0.10 27.40 -2.26
N ALA A 54 1.02 27.05 -1.36
CA ALA A 54 1.08 27.68 -0.05
C ALA A 54 1.51 29.14 -0.15
N SER A 55 0.72 30.01 0.48
CA SER A 55 1.07 31.40 0.76
C SER A 55 1.87 31.55 2.07
N GLY A 56 2.53 30.48 2.54
CA GLY A 56 3.08 30.39 3.89
C GLY A 56 4.08 29.24 4.13
N TYR A 57 4.76 29.28 5.28
CA TYR A 57 5.89 28.40 5.67
C TYR A 57 5.56 26.90 5.58
N ALA A 58 6.58 26.07 5.29
CA ALA A 58 6.46 24.61 5.31
C ALA A 58 6.72 24.07 6.68
N TRP A 59 6.02 22.98 6.95
CA TRP A 59 6.15 21.98 8.01
C TRP A 59 7.43 22.05 8.85
N GLY A 60 7.26 22.35 10.13
CA GLY A 60 8.11 21.82 11.19
C GLY A 60 7.30 20.79 11.97
N ASP A 61 7.94 19.73 12.44
CA ASP A 61 7.32 18.63 13.18
C ASP A 61 6.67 19.13 14.48
N LYS A 62 5.44 19.62 14.38
CA LYS A 62 4.54 19.81 15.53
C LYS A 62 3.14 19.42 15.11
N GLY A 63 2.74 18.23 15.56
CA GLY A 63 1.33 17.90 15.69
C GLY A 63 0.60 18.93 16.58
N PRO A 64 -0.73 18.93 16.59
CA PRO A 64 -1.50 19.81 17.44
C PRO A 64 -1.28 19.39 18.90
N GLY A 65 -0.34 20.04 19.61
CA GLY A 65 -0.14 19.89 21.06
C GLY A 65 1.29 19.64 21.60
N GLY A 66 2.32 19.48 20.77
CA GLY A 66 3.66 19.05 21.23
C GLY A 66 4.67 20.17 21.54
N GLY A 67 5.12 20.27 22.79
CA GLY A 67 6.22 21.14 23.22
C GLY A 67 7.60 20.66 22.75
N GLY A 68 8.28 21.54 22.00
CA GLY A 68 9.73 21.69 21.81
C GLY A 68 10.67 20.49 22.05
N GLY A 69 11.02 19.76 20.99
CA GLY A 69 12.25 18.97 20.90
C GLY A 69 12.95 19.26 19.58
N GLY A 70 14.08 19.97 19.61
CA GLY A 70 14.82 20.36 18.42
C GLY A 70 15.63 19.18 17.88
N GLY A 71 15.22 18.65 16.73
CA GLY A 71 16.06 17.79 15.90
C GLY A 71 17.15 18.61 15.18
N SER A 72 18.38 18.10 15.20
CA SER A 72 19.59 18.73 14.65
C SER A 72 19.68 18.74 13.12
N ASP A 73 18.62 18.40 12.39
CA ASP A 73 18.57 18.39 10.91
C ASP A 73 17.95 19.67 10.32
N GLY A 74 17.69 20.68 11.15
CA GLY A 74 17.05 21.93 10.74
C GLY A 74 15.57 21.78 10.37
N SER A 75 14.87 20.71 10.79
CA SER A 75 13.39 20.59 10.68
C SER A 75 12.62 21.46 11.70
N GLY A 76 13.33 22.17 12.57
CA GLY A 76 12.73 22.99 13.63
C GLY A 76 12.14 24.31 13.12
N SER A 77 10.83 24.51 13.40
CA SER A 77 10.08 25.79 13.45
C SER A 77 9.23 26.25 12.25
N GLY A 78 8.88 25.35 11.34
CA GLY A 78 7.84 25.63 10.34
C GLY A 78 6.41 25.51 10.89
N THR A 79 5.50 26.42 10.51
CA THR A 79 4.05 26.23 10.76
C THR A 79 3.54 25.05 9.94
N THR A 80 2.94 24.05 10.59
CA THR A 80 2.26 22.92 9.93
C THR A 80 1.16 23.44 9.00
N VAL A 81 1.12 22.95 7.76
CA VAL A 81 -0.03 23.21 6.87
C VAL A 81 -1.24 22.52 7.48
N VAL A 82 -2.26 23.30 7.83
CA VAL A 82 -3.52 22.80 8.39
C VAL A 82 -4.57 22.86 7.30
N SER A 83 -5.19 21.72 7.01
CA SER A 83 -6.27 21.64 6.02
C SER A 83 -7.48 22.49 6.44
N PRO A 84 -8.28 22.98 5.48
CA PRO A 84 -9.55 23.62 5.80
C PRO A 84 -10.44 22.74 6.71
N PRO A 85 -11.29 23.33 7.56
CA PRO A 85 -12.25 22.57 8.35
C PRO A 85 -13.18 21.78 7.41
N THR A 86 -13.49 20.54 7.79
CA THR A 86 -14.38 19.63 7.05
C THR A 86 -15.31 18.97 8.06
N ARG A 87 -16.57 18.78 7.69
CA ARG A 87 -17.54 18.04 8.50
C ARG A 87 -17.32 16.55 8.32
N ALA A 88 -17.28 15.82 9.44
CA ALA A 88 -17.17 14.36 9.45
C ALA A 88 -18.55 13.69 9.33
N PHE A 89 -18.59 12.47 8.80
CA PHE A 89 -19.73 11.57 8.76
C PHE A 89 -20.98 12.09 8.02
N ILE A 90 -20.79 12.98 7.05
CA ILE A 90 -21.88 13.53 6.23
C ILE A 90 -22.02 12.86 4.86
N GLU A 91 -20.99 12.13 4.41
CA GLU A 91 -21.02 11.35 3.16
C GLU A 91 -20.98 9.86 3.44
N ALA A 92 -21.70 9.09 2.61
CA ALA A 92 -21.66 7.64 2.66
C ALA A 92 -20.29 7.12 2.19
N LEU A 93 -19.86 6.00 2.76
CA LEU A 93 -18.69 5.26 2.31
C LEU A 93 -18.93 4.79 0.87
N PRO A 94 -18.08 5.16 -0.10
CA PRO A 94 -18.19 4.64 -1.44
C PRO A 94 -17.72 3.18 -1.47
N ILE A 95 -18.48 2.34 -2.16
CA ILE A 95 -18.06 1.00 -2.53
C ILE A 95 -17.44 1.10 -3.92
N MET A 96 -16.16 0.73 -4.05
CA MET A 96 -15.47 0.77 -5.33
C MET A 96 -16.16 -0.18 -6.31
N PRO A 97 -16.35 0.23 -7.58
CA PRO A 97 -16.87 -0.67 -8.59
C PRO A 97 -15.91 -1.84 -8.78
N VAL A 98 -16.42 -3.01 -9.13
CA VAL A 98 -15.58 -4.15 -9.52
C VAL A 98 -15.19 -3.99 -10.99
N ARG A 99 -13.91 -4.20 -11.29
CA ARG A 99 -13.35 -4.18 -12.63
C ARG A 99 -14.05 -5.24 -13.49
N GLN A 100 -14.61 -4.81 -14.61
CA GLN A 100 -15.23 -5.72 -15.59
C GLN A 100 -14.18 -6.27 -16.58
N PRO A 101 -14.25 -7.56 -16.94
CA PRO A 101 -13.46 -8.10 -18.03
C PRO A 101 -13.90 -7.51 -19.37
N VAL A 102 -12.99 -7.52 -20.34
CA VAL A 102 -13.25 -7.12 -21.73
C VAL A 102 -13.14 -8.33 -22.66
N ALA A 103 -14.04 -8.41 -23.64
CA ALA A 103 -14.00 -9.48 -24.63
C ALA A 103 -12.75 -9.40 -25.52
N THR A 104 -12.34 -8.18 -25.86
CA THR A 104 -11.15 -7.88 -26.66
C THR A 104 -10.38 -6.71 -26.05
N LEU A 105 -9.06 -6.74 -26.16
CA LEU A 105 -8.20 -5.65 -25.73
C LEU A 105 -8.05 -4.63 -26.85
N THR A 106 -8.05 -3.35 -26.48
CA THR A 106 -7.77 -2.27 -27.43
C THR A 106 -6.30 -2.33 -27.87
N GLY A 107 -6.02 -2.15 -29.17
CA GLY A 107 -4.66 -2.14 -29.70
C GLY A 107 -4.15 -3.54 -30.14
N PRO A 108 -2.82 -3.74 -30.21
CA PRO A 108 -2.25 -4.98 -30.73
C PRO A 108 -2.62 -6.22 -29.89
N THR A 109 -2.68 -7.39 -30.53
CA THR A 109 -2.82 -8.67 -29.82
C THR A 109 -1.66 -8.86 -28.85
N PRO A 110 -1.92 -9.32 -27.60
CA PRO A 110 -0.85 -9.62 -26.65
C PRO A 110 0.11 -10.68 -27.20
N THR A 111 1.40 -10.53 -26.90
CA THR A 111 2.45 -11.48 -27.28
C THR A 111 3.30 -11.88 -26.09
N ILE A 112 3.84 -13.11 -26.09
CA ILE A 112 4.75 -13.57 -25.03
C ILE A 112 5.99 -12.67 -24.99
N ALA A 113 6.63 -12.44 -26.14
CA ALA A 113 7.67 -11.42 -26.26
C ALA A 113 7.05 -10.01 -26.24
N PRO A 114 7.74 -8.98 -25.74
CA PRO A 114 7.21 -7.63 -25.74
C PRO A 114 7.02 -7.07 -27.16
N ASN A 115 5.89 -6.43 -27.42
CA ASN A 115 5.56 -5.75 -28.66
C ASN A 115 5.85 -4.24 -28.56
N THR A 116 7.12 -3.89 -28.37
CA THR A 116 7.54 -2.47 -28.21
C THR A 116 7.25 -1.63 -29.44
N ALA A 117 7.32 -2.22 -30.64
CA ALA A 117 6.94 -1.58 -31.90
C ALA A 117 5.43 -1.22 -31.93
N GLY A 118 4.59 -2.03 -31.30
CA GLY A 118 3.16 -1.80 -31.14
C GLY A 118 2.79 -0.83 -30.00
N GLY A 119 3.77 -0.31 -29.26
CA GLY A 119 3.54 0.62 -28.15
C GLY A 119 3.52 -0.02 -26.76
N GLU A 120 3.92 -1.28 -26.63
CA GLU A 120 4.07 -1.93 -25.33
C GLU A 120 5.34 -1.41 -24.59
N GLY A 121 5.21 -1.13 -23.30
CA GLY A 121 6.27 -0.64 -22.43
C GLY A 121 7.12 -1.74 -21.77
N ARG A 122 6.64 -2.98 -21.78
CA ARG A 122 7.36 -4.13 -21.24
C ARG A 122 8.66 -4.38 -21.99
N THR A 123 9.68 -4.80 -21.27
CA THR A 123 11.02 -5.04 -21.82
C THR A 123 11.47 -6.50 -21.74
N ARG A 124 10.67 -7.36 -21.10
CA ARG A 124 10.99 -8.77 -20.87
C ARG A 124 9.84 -9.68 -21.29
N PRO A 125 10.12 -10.84 -21.92
CA PRO A 125 9.08 -11.81 -22.26
C PRO A 125 8.32 -12.29 -21.03
N HIS A 126 7.04 -12.62 -21.21
CA HIS A 126 6.30 -13.28 -20.17
C HIS A 126 6.89 -14.67 -19.89
N GLN A 127 6.99 -15.02 -18.62
CA GLN A 127 7.66 -16.26 -18.19
C GLN A 127 6.68 -17.45 -18.12
N ALA A 128 7.26 -18.61 -17.84
CA ALA A 128 6.57 -19.86 -17.48
C ALA A 128 5.82 -20.61 -18.59
N PHE A 129 5.44 -19.98 -19.71
CA PHE A 129 4.75 -20.67 -20.82
C PHE A 129 5.55 -21.81 -21.45
N GLY A 130 6.86 -21.63 -21.65
CA GLY A 130 7.72 -22.70 -22.18
C GLY A 130 8.01 -23.81 -21.19
N ALA A 131 8.11 -23.48 -19.89
CA ALA A 131 8.40 -24.44 -18.83
C ALA A 131 7.16 -25.24 -18.40
N TYR A 132 5.96 -24.64 -18.52
CA TYR A 132 4.69 -25.23 -18.09
C TYR A 132 3.59 -25.06 -19.15
N PRO A 133 3.78 -25.60 -20.38
CA PRO A 133 2.88 -25.36 -21.52
C PRO A 133 1.48 -25.97 -21.34
N THR A 134 1.32 -26.89 -20.39
CA THR A 134 0.02 -27.50 -20.05
C THR A 134 -0.68 -26.80 -18.89
N LYS A 135 0.02 -25.90 -18.16
CA LYS A 135 -0.55 -25.16 -17.02
C LYS A 135 -1.01 -23.76 -17.42
N PHE A 136 -0.34 -23.14 -18.39
CA PHE A 136 -0.55 -21.74 -18.75
C PHE A 136 -0.93 -21.58 -20.21
N THR A 137 -1.92 -20.75 -20.48
CA THR A 137 -2.38 -20.42 -21.84
C THR A 137 -2.16 -18.94 -22.13
N PHE A 138 -1.54 -18.62 -23.27
CA PHE A 138 -1.33 -17.23 -23.68
C PHE A 138 -1.96 -16.89 -25.05
N PRO A 139 -2.67 -15.74 -25.17
CA PRO A 139 -3.13 -14.90 -24.07
C PRO A 139 -4.19 -15.64 -23.23
N PRO A 140 -4.31 -15.34 -21.92
CA PRO A 140 -5.34 -15.94 -21.10
C PRO A 140 -6.74 -15.52 -21.58
N ALA A 141 -7.74 -16.32 -21.22
CA ALA A 141 -9.14 -16.07 -21.62
C ALA A 141 -9.69 -14.78 -21.00
N LEU A 142 -9.39 -14.54 -19.72
CA LEU A 142 -9.83 -13.35 -19.00
C LEU A 142 -8.86 -12.19 -19.23
N LYS A 143 -9.42 -11.07 -19.68
CA LYS A 143 -8.68 -9.87 -20.05
C LYS A 143 -9.32 -8.67 -19.40
N PHE A 144 -8.50 -7.76 -18.92
CA PHE A 144 -8.88 -6.49 -18.36
C PHE A 144 -8.07 -5.40 -19.01
N GLN A 145 -8.66 -4.21 -19.11
CA GLN A 145 -7.93 -3.02 -19.52
C GLN A 145 -8.26 -1.86 -18.59
N THR A 146 -7.28 -0.99 -18.40
CA THR A 146 -7.36 0.15 -17.50
C THR A 146 -6.57 1.32 -18.08
N HIS A 147 -7.07 2.53 -17.91
CA HIS A 147 -6.42 3.76 -18.39
C HIS A 147 -5.93 4.59 -17.21
N GLN A 148 -4.62 4.68 -16.99
CA GLN A 148 -4.05 5.59 -16.02
C GLN A 148 -4.15 7.01 -16.59
N LYS A 149 -5.04 7.83 -16.03
CA LYS A 149 -5.37 9.15 -16.59
C LYS A 149 -5.69 10.17 -15.50
N ALA A 150 -5.70 11.44 -15.88
CA ALA A 150 -6.20 12.48 -15.00
C ALA A 150 -7.70 12.29 -14.73
N GLY A 151 -8.10 12.56 -13.50
CA GLY A 151 -9.49 12.53 -13.05
C GLY A 151 -9.74 13.58 -11.98
N THR A 152 -10.96 13.59 -11.47
CA THR A 152 -11.36 14.49 -10.39
C THR A 152 -12.18 13.71 -9.37
N VAL A 153 -11.91 13.92 -8.08
CA VAL A 153 -12.66 13.30 -6.99
C VAL A 153 -13.10 14.34 -5.97
N ILE A 154 -14.33 14.24 -5.47
CA ILE A 154 -14.78 15.03 -4.33
C ILE A 154 -14.43 14.22 -3.08
N MET A 155 -13.45 14.66 -2.29
CA MET A 155 -13.08 13.96 -1.04
C MET A 155 -13.94 14.40 0.16
N SER A 156 -14.51 15.61 0.09
CA SER A 156 -15.51 16.16 1.02
C SER A 156 -16.28 17.27 0.29
N PRO A 157 -17.58 17.48 0.57
CA PRO A 157 -18.33 18.60 0.00
C PRO A 157 -17.87 19.97 0.54
N ASP A 158 -17.05 19.98 1.60
CA ASP A 158 -16.47 21.20 2.16
C ASP A 158 -15.14 21.59 1.48
N LEU A 159 -14.70 20.81 0.49
CA LEU A 159 -13.50 21.06 -0.31
C LEU A 159 -13.86 21.14 -1.79
N PRO A 160 -13.07 21.85 -2.61
CA PRO A 160 -13.22 21.78 -4.06
C PRO A 160 -12.98 20.35 -4.57
N PRO A 161 -13.44 20.02 -5.79
CA PRO A 161 -13.05 18.79 -6.46
C PRO A 161 -11.52 18.70 -6.61
N GLN A 162 -10.96 17.56 -6.26
CA GLN A 162 -9.52 17.33 -6.19
C GLN A 162 -9.02 16.74 -7.52
N PRO A 163 -8.04 17.37 -8.20
CA PRO A 163 -7.40 16.77 -9.35
C PRO A 163 -6.56 15.57 -8.90
N ILE A 164 -6.76 14.44 -9.57
CA ILE A 164 -6.09 13.18 -9.27
C ILE A 164 -5.50 12.56 -10.52
N TRP A 165 -4.60 11.62 -10.32
CA TRP A 165 -4.25 10.61 -11.31
C TRP A 165 -4.78 9.28 -10.81
N GLY A 166 -5.67 8.69 -11.59
CA GLY A 166 -6.40 7.49 -11.18
C GLY A 166 -6.41 6.47 -12.30
N LEU A 167 -6.60 5.21 -11.92
CA LEU A 167 -6.90 4.16 -12.88
C LEU A 167 -8.37 4.31 -13.30
N ASP A 168 -8.55 4.57 -14.59
CA ASP A 168 -9.72 5.17 -15.24
C ASP A 168 -10.14 6.53 -14.69
N GLY A 169 -9.20 7.29 -14.13
CA GLY A 169 -9.48 8.59 -13.53
C GLY A 169 -10.32 8.50 -12.26
N GLN A 170 -10.36 7.34 -11.60
CA GLN A 170 -11.08 7.09 -10.35
C GLN A 170 -10.11 6.92 -9.18
N TYR A 171 -10.55 7.31 -7.97
CA TYR A 171 -9.85 7.07 -6.72
C TYR A 171 -10.83 6.76 -5.56
N PRO A 172 -10.61 5.65 -4.83
CA PRO A 172 -9.76 4.53 -5.21
C PRO A 172 -10.20 3.91 -6.54
N ALA A 173 -9.27 3.24 -7.20
CA ALA A 173 -9.54 2.60 -8.47
C ALA A 173 -10.47 1.37 -8.33
N PRO A 174 -11.12 0.92 -9.42
CA PRO A 174 -11.99 -0.26 -9.40
C PRO A 174 -11.30 -1.51 -8.81
N THR A 175 -12.00 -2.25 -7.97
CA THR A 175 -11.48 -3.46 -7.34
C THR A 175 -11.39 -4.59 -8.35
N HIS A 176 -10.26 -5.29 -8.42
CA HIS A 176 -10.16 -6.53 -9.17
C HIS A 176 -10.57 -7.71 -8.28
N TYR A 177 -11.37 -8.63 -8.81
CA TYR A 177 -11.63 -9.94 -8.21
C TYR A 177 -10.95 -11.01 -9.04
N GLY A 178 -10.01 -11.74 -8.42
CA GLY A 178 -9.29 -12.86 -9.02
C GLY A 178 -9.67 -14.17 -8.34
N THR A 179 -9.58 -15.26 -9.10
CA THR A 179 -9.80 -16.62 -8.61
C THR A 179 -8.58 -17.46 -8.91
N TYR A 180 -8.07 -18.19 -7.92
CA TYR A 180 -6.96 -19.12 -8.13
C TYR A 180 -7.26 -20.13 -9.25
N GLY A 181 -6.27 -20.35 -10.12
CA GLY A 181 -6.40 -21.21 -11.30
C GLY A 181 -7.04 -20.53 -12.52
N GLN A 182 -7.43 -19.26 -12.44
CA GLN A 182 -7.89 -18.48 -13.59
C GLN A 182 -6.88 -17.39 -13.94
N GLU A 183 -6.02 -17.64 -14.92
CA GLU A 183 -5.05 -16.65 -15.41
C GLU A 183 -5.75 -15.41 -15.97
N ILE A 184 -5.15 -14.23 -15.76
CA ILE A 184 -5.66 -12.98 -16.32
C ILE A 184 -4.55 -12.16 -16.99
N LEU A 185 -4.93 -11.37 -17.98
CA LEU A 185 -4.10 -10.30 -18.53
C LEU A 185 -4.71 -8.94 -18.19
N VAL A 186 -3.92 -8.03 -17.63
CA VAL A 186 -4.31 -6.63 -17.39
C VAL A 186 -3.47 -5.72 -18.28
N ARG A 187 -4.12 -5.07 -19.26
CA ARG A 187 -3.50 -4.02 -20.08
C ARG A 187 -3.67 -2.67 -19.42
N ASN A 188 -2.57 -2.10 -18.93
CA ASN A 188 -2.54 -0.76 -18.37
C ASN A 188 -2.08 0.23 -19.43
N PHE A 189 -2.97 1.12 -19.88
CA PHE A 189 -2.61 2.27 -20.69
C PHE A 189 -2.10 3.41 -19.81
N ASN A 190 -1.15 4.17 -20.32
CA ASN A 190 -0.72 5.42 -19.71
C ASN A 190 -1.21 6.59 -20.57
N ASP A 191 -2.30 7.21 -20.12
CA ASP A 191 -2.89 8.41 -20.73
C ASP A 191 -2.68 9.62 -19.82
N LEU A 192 -1.65 9.60 -18.96
CA LEU A 192 -1.38 10.70 -18.06
C LEU A 192 -0.95 11.94 -18.85
N PRO A 193 -1.42 13.13 -18.44
CA PRO A 193 -1.07 14.36 -19.12
C PRO A 193 0.43 14.66 -18.97
N ALA A 194 0.91 15.66 -19.71
CA ALA A 194 2.27 16.15 -19.53
C ALA A 194 2.49 16.58 -18.07
N ASN A 195 3.68 16.34 -17.52
CA ASN A 195 4.01 16.73 -16.13
C ASN A 195 3.77 18.22 -15.84
N SER A 196 3.87 19.11 -16.84
CA SER A 196 3.49 20.53 -16.68
C SER A 196 2.03 20.77 -16.26
N GLN A 197 1.17 19.76 -16.41
CA GLN A 197 -0.24 19.75 -16.08
C GLN A 197 -0.53 18.88 -14.83
N ASN A 198 0.51 18.44 -14.12
CA ASN A 198 0.38 17.56 -12.96
C ASN A 198 -0.12 18.29 -11.70
N GLY A 199 -0.29 19.61 -11.73
CA GLY A 199 -0.64 20.36 -10.52
C GLY A 199 0.40 20.17 -9.42
N GLY A 200 1.69 20.17 -9.80
CA GLY A 200 2.96 20.36 -9.06
C GLY A 200 3.54 19.21 -8.25
N PHE A 201 3.05 17.99 -8.38
CA PHE A 201 3.76 16.77 -7.95
C PHE A 201 3.34 15.58 -8.83
N GLY A 202 4.06 14.46 -8.72
CA GLY A 202 3.81 13.24 -9.49
C GLY A 202 4.55 13.21 -10.83
N MET A 203 4.86 11.99 -11.29
CA MET A 203 5.46 11.75 -12.60
C MET A 203 4.55 10.93 -13.51
N ASN A 204 4.36 11.42 -14.73
CA ASN A 204 3.51 10.80 -15.75
C ASN A 204 4.09 9.54 -16.42
N THR A 205 5.25 9.04 -15.98
CA THR A 205 5.71 7.69 -16.29
C THR A 205 5.40 6.81 -15.09
N VAL A 206 4.85 5.62 -15.33
CA VAL A 206 4.22 4.79 -14.29
C VAL A 206 4.57 3.32 -14.46
N THR A 207 4.51 2.57 -13.37
CA THR A 207 4.59 1.09 -13.35
C THR A 207 3.64 0.61 -12.26
N THR A 208 2.87 -0.45 -12.50
CA THR A 208 1.85 -0.90 -11.55
C THR A 208 2.32 -2.17 -10.85
N HIS A 209 2.55 -2.09 -9.55
CA HIS A 209 2.81 -3.24 -8.71
C HIS A 209 1.49 -3.87 -8.25
N LEU A 210 1.38 -5.19 -8.38
CA LEU A 210 0.35 -5.97 -7.68
C LEU A 210 0.94 -6.52 -6.39
N HIS A 211 0.71 -5.78 -5.30
CA HIS A 211 1.32 -6.03 -4.00
C HIS A 211 0.91 -7.38 -3.42
N ASN A 212 1.93 -8.13 -2.97
CA ASN A 212 1.88 -9.51 -2.46
C ASN A 212 1.63 -10.61 -3.51
N ALA A 213 1.47 -10.28 -4.79
CA ALA A 213 1.24 -11.33 -5.78
C ALA A 213 2.47 -12.24 -5.96
N HIS A 214 2.22 -13.55 -5.87
CA HIS A 214 3.17 -14.57 -6.34
C HIS A 214 3.19 -14.59 -7.88
N THR A 215 3.97 -13.68 -8.47
CA THR A 215 3.92 -13.37 -9.90
C THR A 215 5.31 -13.29 -10.55
N PRO A 216 5.43 -13.57 -11.87
CA PRO A 216 6.66 -13.35 -12.60
C PRO A 216 7.15 -11.90 -12.54
N SER A 217 8.48 -11.73 -12.50
CA SER A 217 9.15 -10.43 -12.41
C SER A 217 8.70 -9.39 -13.45
N GLU A 218 8.40 -9.79 -14.68
CA GLU A 218 7.93 -8.87 -15.73
C GLU A 218 6.49 -8.38 -15.54
N SER A 219 5.73 -9.01 -14.65
CA SER A 219 4.37 -8.59 -14.24
C SER A 219 4.32 -8.13 -12.79
N ASP A 220 5.47 -8.07 -12.10
CA ASP A 220 5.56 -7.63 -10.71
C ASP A 220 5.37 -6.13 -10.56
N GLY A 221 5.69 -5.32 -11.58
CA GLY A 221 5.70 -3.86 -11.47
C GLY A 221 7.01 -3.31 -10.91
N PHE A 222 8.13 -3.97 -11.22
CA PHE A 222 9.47 -3.57 -10.78
C PHE A 222 9.72 -2.05 -10.97
N PRO A 223 10.34 -1.34 -10.00
CA PRO A 223 10.30 0.12 -9.97
C PRO A 223 10.85 0.87 -11.19
N CYS A 224 11.77 0.25 -11.93
CA CYS A 224 12.33 0.82 -13.16
C CYS A 224 11.68 0.30 -14.46
N ASP A 225 10.61 -0.51 -14.37
CA ASP A 225 9.82 -0.98 -15.53
C ASP A 225 8.69 -0.01 -15.90
N PHE A 226 8.89 1.27 -15.58
CA PHE A 226 7.94 2.32 -15.91
C PHE A 226 7.89 2.64 -17.40
N PHE A 227 6.72 3.05 -17.87
CA PHE A 227 6.47 3.37 -19.27
C PHE A 227 5.85 4.76 -19.44
N ALA A 228 6.14 5.38 -20.59
CA ALA A 228 5.74 6.76 -20.89
C ALA A 228 4.26 6.89 -21.31
N PRO A 229 3.69 8.11 -21.25
CA PRO A 229 2.37 8.37 -21.82
C PRO A 229 2.27 7.96 -23.29
N GLY A 230 1.10 7.49 -23.70
CA GLY A 230 0.84 6.95 -25.04
C GLY A 230 1.34 5.52 -25.26
N LYS A 231 1.82 4.85 -24.22
CA LYS A 231 2.20 3.43 -24.22
C LYS A 231 1.22 2.62 -23.37
N PHE A 232 1.26 1.30 -23.52
CA PHE A 232 0.55 0.36 -22.65
C PHE A 232 1.51 -0.68 -22.07
N TYR A 233 1.11 -1.37 -21.01
CA TYR A 233 1.86 -2.49 -20.43
C TYR A 233 0.91 -3.64 -20.13
N ASP A 234 1.21 -4.82 -20.68
CA ASP A 234 0.47 -6.05 -20.39
C ASP A 234 1.09 -6.76 -19.19
N HIS A 235 0.32 -6.86 -18.10
CA HIS A 235 0.67 -7.66 -16.94
C HIS A 235 -0.05 -9.00 -17.03
N HIS A 236 0.69 -10.09 -16.90
CA HIS A 236 0.14 -11.45 -16.85
C HIS A 236 0.15 -11.95 -15.41
N TYR A 237 -1.03 -12.07 -14.82
CA TYR A 237 -1.18 -12.60 -13.47
C TYR A 237 -1.67 -14.05 -13.54
N PRO A 238 -0.82 -15.03 -13.21
CA PRO A 238 -1.15 -16.44 -13.39
C PRO A 238 -2.15 -16.98 -12.34
N HIS A 239 -2.33 -16.27 -11.21
CA HIS A 239 -3.19 -16.71 -10.10
C HIS A 239 -2.89 -18.14 -9.63
N VAL A 240 -1.60 -18.43 -9.42
CA VAL A 240 -1.12 -19.73 -8.96
C VAL A 240 -0.70 -19.69 -7.52
N LEU A 241 -0.85 -20.84 -6.86
CA LEU A 241 -0.31 -21.07 -5.52
C LEU A 241 1.19 -21.33 -5.62
N ALA A 242 1.95 -20.89 -4.62
CA ALA A 242 3.39 -21.09 -4.59
C ALA A 242 3.76 -22.59 -4.56
N GLY A 243 4.89 -22.94 -5.17
CA GLY A 243 5.37 -24.30 -5.32
C GLY A 243 4.65 -25.12 -6.41
N PHE A 244 3.83 -24.50 -7.26
CA PHE A 244 3.12 -25.21 -8.35
C PHE A 244 4.06 -25.91 -9.34
N GLY A 245 5.29 -25.40 -9.46
CA GLY A 245 6.33 -25.93 -10.34
C GLY A 245 7.40 -26.75 -9.64
N SER A 246 7.38 -26.84 -8.31
CA SER A 246 8.45 -27.47 -7.52
C SER A 246 7.96 -28.38 -6.38
N THR A 247 7.60 -27.82 -5.22
CA THR A 247 7.31 -28.60 -4.00
C THR A 247 5.90 -29.19 -3.97
N HIS A 248 4.98 -28.69 -4.80
CA HIS A 248 3.56 -29.04 -4.80
C HIS A 248 3.01 -29.25 -6.22
N VAL A 249 3.77 -29.93 -7.08
CA VAL A 249 3.40 -30.16 -8.49
C VAL A 249 2.08 -30.93 -8.61
N SER A 250 1.85 -31.93 -7.76
CA SER A 250 0.66 -32.80 -7.81
C SER A 250 -0.64 -32.09 -7.38
N THR A 251 -0.54 -31.05 -6.55
CA THR A 251 -1.68 -30.26 -6.06
C THR A 251 -1.80 -28.91 -6.77
N ASN A 252 -0.93 -28.63 -7.74
CA ASN A 252 -0.84 -27.35 -8.43
C ASN A 252 -0.56 -26.15 -7.50
N GLY A 253 0.35 -26.37 -6.55
CA GLY A 253 0.81 -25.40 -5.55
C GLY A 253 0.28 -25.69 -4.13
N ASP A 254 0.79 -24.95 -3.15
CA ASP A 254 0.45 -25.10 -1.74
C ASP A 254 -0.79 -24.26 -1.39
N VAL A 255 -1.90 -24.90 -1.05
CA VAL A 255 -3.13 -24.21 -0.65
C VAL A 255 -2.97 -23.40 0.64
N ASN A 256 -2.01 -23.79 1.50
CA ASN A 256 -1.66 -23.04 2.70
C ASN A 256 -0.94 -21.73 2.39
N GLU A 257 -0.60 -21.51 1.12
CA GLU A 257 0.01 -20.29 0.63
C GLU A 257 -0.96 -19.38 -0.13
N ALA A 258 -2.26 -19.67 -0.04
CA ALA A 258 -3.31 -18.86 -0.65
C ALA A 258 -3.38 -17.44 -0.07
N LEU A 259 -3.49 -16.48 -0.98
CA LEU A 259 -3.64 -15.06 -0.73
C LEU A 259 -5.11 -14.65 -0.89
N GLY A 260 -5.52 -13.60 -0.20
CA GLY A 260 -6.90 -13.10 -0.14
C GLY A 260 -7.00 -11.61 -0.45
N THR A 261 -6.43 -10.73 0.38
CA THR A 261 -6.50 -9.27 0.18
C THR A 261 -5.17 -8.72 -0.34
N LEU A 262 -5.09 -8.51 -1.64
CA LEU A 262 -4.00 -7.80 -2.33
C LEU A 262 -4.47 -6.38 -2.69
N TRP A 263 -3.54 -5.59 -3.23
CA TRP A 263 -3.83 -4.27 -3.76
C TRP A 263 -2.84 -3.95 -4.87
N TYR A 264 -3.21 -3.06 -5.77
CA TYR A 264 -2.32 -2.59 -6.82
C TYR A 264 -2.08 -1.10 -6.69
N HIS A 265 -0.87 -0.65 -7.04
CA HIS A 265 -0.49 0.75 -6.95
C HIS A 265 0.66 1.09 -7.89
N ASP A 266 0.86 2.39 -8.14
CA ASP A 266 2.08 2.83 -8.82
C ASP A 266 3.32 2.53 -7.96
N HIS A 267 4.41 2.09 -8.59
CA HIS A 267 5.67 1.73 -7.93
C HIS A 267 6.87 2.37 -8.62
N ARG A 268 6.68 3.56 -9.21
CA ARG A 268 7.69 4.15 -10.07
C ARG A 268 8.81 4.77 -9.24
N VAL A 269 10.04 4.28 -9.43
CA VAL A 269 11.22 4.70 -8.66
C VAL A 269 11.31 6.23 -8.49
N ASP A 270 11.60 6.66 -7.26
CA ASP A 270 11.69 8.05 -6.78
C ASP A 270 10.38 8.87 -6.78
N PHE A 271 9.25 8.30 -7.24
CA PHE A 271 7.96 9.01 -7.35
C PHE A 271 6.74 8.18 -6.91
N THR A 272 6.95 7.01 -6.28
CA THR A 272 5.88 6.16 -5.76
C THR A 272 5.00 6.97 -4.80
N ALA A 273 5.60 7.71 -3.86
CA ALA A 273 4.87 8.48 -2.88
C ALA A 273 3.92 9.47 -3.54
N GLN A 274 4.42 10.20 -4.53
CA GLN A 274 3.65 11.23 -5.22
C GLN A 274 2.50 10.63 -6.04
N ASN A 275 2.77 9.55 -6.76
CA ASN A 275 1.81 8.92 -7.66
C ASN A 275 0.70 8.16 -6.90
N VAL A 276 1.05 7.42 -5.86
CA VAL A 276 0.08 6.79 -4.94
C VAL A 276 -0.72 7.87 -4.21
N TYR A 277 -0.05 8.95 -3.76
CA TYR A 277 -0.75 10.08 -3.14
C TYR A 277 -1.69 10.79 -4.14
N LYS A 278 -1.48 10.69 -5.45
CA LYS A 278 -2.47 11.20 -6.41
C LYS A 278 -3.66 10.29 -6.63
N GLY A 279 -3.57 9.01 -6.27
CA GLY A 279 -4.69 8.08 -6.37
C GLY A 279 -4.48 6.91 -7.32
N LEU A 280 -3.25 6.65 -7.79
CA LEU A 280 -2.92 5.45 -8.55
C LEU A 280 -2.84 4.22 -7.63
N THR A 281 -3.99 3.81 -7.07
CA THR A 281 -4.11 2.66 -6.17
C THR A 281 -5.52 2.08 -6.18
N GLY A 282 -5.64 0.76 -6.01
CA GLY A 282 -6.92 0.05 -5.89
C GLY A 282 -6.76 -1.33 -5.25
N PHE A 283 -7.89 -1.95 -4.87
CA PHE A 283 -7.89 -3.29 -4.28
C PHE A 283 -7.81 -4.40 -5.31
N TYR A 284 -7.24 -5.53 -4.89
CA TYR A 284 -7.25 -6.78 -5.62
C TYR A 284 -7.62 -7.91 -4.66
N CYS A 285 -8.84 -8.44 -4.73
CA CYS A 285 -9.28 -9.52 -3.86
C CYS A 285 -9.19 -10.86 -4.58
N MET A 286 -8.46 -11.81 -4.00
CA MET A 286 -8.30 -13.18 -4.45
C MET A 286 -9.25 -14.10 -3.70
N TYR A 287 -9.83 -15.04 -4.44
CA TYR A 287 -10.71 -16.08 -3.95
C TYR A 287 -10.25 -17.46 -4.43
N ASN A 288 -10.67 -18.51 -3.74
CA ASN A 288 -10.42 -19.89 -4.15
C ASN A 288 -11.59 -20.80 -3.74
N GLN A 289 -11.40 -22.12 -3.84
CA GLN A 289 -12.41 -23.12 -3.50
C GLN A 289 -12.78 -23.17 -2.01
N LEU A 290 -12.02 -22.50 -1.14
CA LEU A 290 -12.23 -22.46 0.31
C LEU A 290 -12.70 -21.07 0.78
N ASP A 291 -11.97 -19.99 0.47
CA ASP A 291 -12.47 -18.61 0.60
C ASP A 291 -13.18 -18.22 -0.70
N THR A 292 -14.45 -18.59 -0.79
CA THR A 292 -15.23 -18.52 -2.04
C THR A 292 -15.89 -17.16 -2.30
N GLY A 293 -15.83 -16.23 -1.33
CA GLY A 293 -16.62 -14.98 -1.38
C GLY A 293 -18.14 -15.20 -1.24
N ASN A 294 -18.57 -16.42 -0.90
CA ASN A 294 -19.95 -16.80 -0.70
C ASN A 294 -20.14 -17.44 0.68
N GLU A 295 -21.02 -16.86 1.48
CA GLU A 295 -21.28 -17.28 2.86
C GLU A 295 -21.98 -18.63 3.01
N THR A 296 -22.31 -19.33 1.92
CA THR A 296 -22.90 -20.68 1.94
C THR A 296 -21.92 -21.80 1.60
N THR A 297 -20.73 -21.47 1.07
CA THR A 297 -19.73 -22.43 0.57
C THR A 297 -18.34 -22.22 1.17
N GLY A 298 -17.52 -23.29 1.14
CA GLY A 298 -16.16 -23.25 1.67
C GLY A 298 -16.12 -22.88 3.15
N PHE A 299 -15.30 -21.88 3.50
CA PHE A 299 -15.20 -21.32 4.84
C PHE A 299 -16.45 -20.51 5.26
N ARG A 300 -17.35 -20.17 4.34
CA ARG A 300 -18.58 -19.41 4.67
C ARG A 300 -18.29 -18.10 5.41
N LEU A 301 -17.27 -17.37 4.96
CA LEU A 301 -17.01 -16.00 5.42
C LEU A 301 -18.13 -15.07 4.92
N PRO A 302 -18.43 -13.94 5.60
CA PRO A 302 -19.46 -13.01 5.16
C PRO A 302 -19.25 -12.59 3.70
N GLY A 303 -20.28 -12.74 2.88
CA GLY A 303 -20.17 -12.51 1.45
C GLY A 303 -21.42 -12.98 0.71
N VAL A 304 -22.12 -12.05 0.06
CA VAL A 304 -23.26 -12.34 -0.80
C VAL A 304 -23.05 -11.59 -2.11
N GLN A 305 -23.17 -12.31 -3.21
CA GLN A 305 -23.05 -11.72 -4.54
C GLN A 305 -24.24 -10.80 -4.81
N ALA A 306 -23.96 -9.54 -5.16
CA ALA A 306 -25.03 -8.55 -5.40
C ALA A 306 -25.86 -8.86 -6.67
N SER A 307 -25.35 -9.70 -7.56
CA SER A 307 -26.02 -10.10 -8.81
C SER A 307 -25.50 -11.44 -9.30
N SER A 308 -26.05 -11.97 -10.40
CA SER A 308 -25.49 -13.16 -11.08
C SER A 308 -24.15 -12.90 -11.77
N ASN A 309 -23.74 -11.63 -11.96
CA ASN A 309 -22.44 -11.28 -12.54
C ASN A 309 -21.34 -11.42 -11.46
N ALA A 310 -20.36 -12.29 -11.71
CA ALA A 310 -19.21 -12.56 -10.84
C ALA A 310 -18.36 -11.32 -10.54
N TYR A 311 -18.40 -10.31 -11.40
CA TYR A 311 -17.68 -9.06 -11.24
C TYR A 311 -18.59 -7.97 -10.67
N THR A 312 -19.25 -8.23 -9.55
CA THR A 312 -20.02 -7.22 -8.80
C THR A 312 -19.60 -7.22 -7.34
N PRO A 313 -19.68 -6.06 -6.63
CA PRO A 313 -19.28 -6.01 -5.23
C PRO A 313 -20.02 -7.06 -4.40
N LEU A 314 -19.33 -7.63 -3.42
CA LEU A 314 -19.95 -8.49 -2.41
C LEU A 314 -20.60 -7.61 -1.32
N LEU A 315 -21.85 -7.87 -1.00
CA LEU A 315 -22.65 -7.01 -0.11
C LEU A 315 -22.11 -6.94 1.33
N TYR A 316 -21.48 -8.03 1.81
CA TYR A 316 -21.02 -8.20 3.19
C TYR A 316 -19.50 -8.47 3.32
N ASP A 317 -18.76 -8.30 2.22
CA ASP A 317 -17.29 -8.36 2.16
C ASP A 317 -16.79 -7.03 1.57
N VAL A 318 -16.44 -6.10 2.45
CA VAL A 318 -16.31 -4.67 2.13
C VAL A 318 -14.85 -4.22 2.26
N PRO A 319 -14.19 -3.82 1.17
CA PRO A 319 -12.85 -3.25 1.24
C PRO A 319 -12.86 -1.83 1.84
N LEU A 320 -11.91 -1.57 2.75
CA LEU A 320 -11.69 -0.30 3.45
C LEU A 320 -10.24 0.17 3.24
N MET A 321 -10.02 1.07 2.28
CA MET A 321 -8.73 1.71 2.04
C MET A 321 -8.58 2.93 2.96
N LEU A 322 -7.70 2.81 3.95
CA LEU A 322 -7.29 3.89 4.82
C LEU A 322 -6.22 4.74 4.14
N ALA A 323 -6.37 6.06 4.26
CA ALA A 323 -5.37 7.03 3.85
C ALA A 323 -5.47 8.28 4.75
N ASP A 324 -4.43 9.09 4.77
CA ASP A 324 -4.49 10.44 5.33
C ASP A 324 -3.94 11.49 4.36
N ARG A 325 -4.59 12.65 4.34
CA ARG A 325 -4.35 13.73 3.38
C ARG A 325 -4.16 15.08 4.06
N VAL A 326 -3.44 15.97 3.39
CA VAL A 326 -3.36 17.40 3.70
C VAL A 326 -3.89 18.17 2.50
N PHE A 327 -4.61 19.25 2.76
CA PHE A 327 -5.12 20.17 1.76
C PHE A 327 -4.59 21.56 2.03
N ASP A 328 -4.30 22.31 0.98
CA ASP A 328 -3.83 23.68 1.09
C ASP A 328 -4.93 24.57 1.71
N PRO A 329 -4.63 25.37 2.76
CA PRO A 329 -5.63 26.14 3.49
C PRO A 329 -6.29 27.27 2.67
N ASN A 330 -5.65 27.72 1.59
CA ASN A 330 -6.15 28.82 0.77
C ASN A 330 -7.01 28.33 -0.38
N THR A 331 -6.57 27.27 -1.04
CA THR A 331 -7.21 26.73 -2.25
C THR A 331 -8.12 25.55 -1.94
N GLY A 332 -7.91 24.84 -0.83
CA GLY A 332 -8.58 23.58 -0.52
C GLY A 332 -8.14 22.41 -1.40
N LEU A 333 -7.09 22.56 -2.21
CA LEU A 333 -6.57 21.52 -3.10
C LEU A 333 -5.55 20.63 -2.39
N LEU A 334 -5.42 19.39 -2.87
CA LEU A 334 -4.53 18.36 -2.34
C LEU A 334 -3.10 18.87 -2.31
N PHE A 335 -2.47 18.74 -1.15
CA PHE A 335 -1.13 19.22 -0.87
C PHE A 335 -0.17 18.05 -0.61
N PHE A 336 1.01 18.12 -1.22
CA PHE A 336 2.11 17.17 -1.01
C PHE A 336 3.42 17.95 -0.82
N ASP A 337 4.15 17.66 0.25
CA ASP A 337 5.46 18.27 0.52
C ASP A 337 6.58 17.42 -0.07
N LEU A 338 7.14 17.87 -1.20
CA LEU A 338 8.23 17.19 -1.91
C LEU A 338 9.55 17.14 -1.11
N PHE A 339 9.65 17.87 0.00
CA PHE A 339 10.89 18.05 0.75
C PHE A 339 10.77 17.66 2.22
N ASN A 340 9.62 17.13 2.62
CA ASN A 340 9.53 16.37 3.85
C ASN A 340 10.09 14.98 3.60
N PHE A 341 11.33 14.76 4.04
CA PHE A 341 12.02 13.48 3.88
C PHE A 341 11.77 12.49 5.02
N ASP A 342 11.11 12.93 6.10
CA ASP A 342 10.82 12.07 7.25
C ASP A 342 9.56 11.24 7.04
N GLY A 343 8.62 11.72 6.21
CA GLY A 343 7.36 11.08 5.90
C GLY A 343 6.19 12.05 6.07
N ILE A 344 5.12 11.82 5.31
CA ILE A 344 3.97 12.73 5.26
C ILE A 344 2.86 12.17 6.13
N LEU A 345 2.42 12.98 7.10
CA LEU A 345 1.19 12.78 7.85
C LEU A 345 0.11 13.76 7.40
N GLY A 346 -1.03 13.22 7.02
CA GLY A 346 -2.28 13.95 6.83
C GLY A 346 -2.98 14.29 8.14
N ASP A 347 -3.71 15.41 8.14
CA ASP A 347 -4.63 15.82 9.19
C ASP A 347 -6.10 15.51 8.85
N LYS A 348 -6.37 15.02 7.63
CA LYS A 348 -7.67 14.49 7.20
C LYS A 348 -7.58 13.00 6.97
N PHE A 349 -8.45 12.24 7.65
CA PHE A 349 -8.52 10.79 7.57
C PHE A 349 -9.56 10.36 6.55
N LEU A 350 -9.16 9.50 5.63
CA LEU A 350 -10.01 9.03 4.55
C LEU A 350 -10.24 7.52 4.65
N VAL A 351 -11.45 7.10 4.28
CA VAL A 351 -11.78 5.71 3.98
C VAL A 351 -12.42 5.66 2.59
N ASN A 352 -11.86 4.85 1.71
CA ASN A 352 -12.24 4.74 0.30
C ASN A 352 -12.32 6.11 -0.42
N GLY A 353 -11.36 7.01 -0.14
CA GLY A 353 -11.26 8.31 -0.79
C GLY A 353 -12.19 9.41 -0.27
N LYS A 354 -13.03 9.14 0.74
CA LYS A 354 -13.86 10.15 1.41
C LYS A 354 -13.34 10.46 2.81
N ILE A 355 -13.39 11.73 3.20
CA ILE A 355 -13.01 12.18 4.54
C ILE A 355 -14.07 11.70 5.54
N GLN A 356 -13.64 10.87 6.49
CA GLN A 356 -14.44 10.38 7.62
C GLN A 356 -15.89 10.00 7.27
N PRO A 357 -16.13 9.03 6.36
CA PRO A 357 -17.48 8.73 5.88
C PRO A 357 -18.32 7.97 6.92
N PHE A 358 -19.61 7.79 6.65
CA PHE A 358 -20.47 6.83 7.34
C PHE A 358 -20.80 5.64 6.45
N PHE A 359 -21.00 4.44 7.01
CA PHE A 359 -21.47 3.26 6.29
C PHE A 359 -22.73 2.72 6.96
N GLN A 360 -23.78 2.53 6.16
CA GLN A 360 -25.02 1.92 6.63
C GLN A 360 -24.82 0.40 6.62
N VAL A 361 -24.96 -0.23 7.78
CA VAL A 361 -24.83 -1.68 7.94
C VAL A 361 -26.14 -2.25 8.47
N GLU A 362 -26.41 -3.48 8.10
CA GLU A 362 -27.48 -4.30 8.69
C GLU A 362 -26.99 -4.91 10.01
N PRO A 363 -27.88 -5.23 10.97
CA PRO A 363 -27.51 -5.90 12.22
C PRO A 363 -27.19 -7.38 11.97
N ARG A 364 -26.06 -7.65 11.30
CA ARG A 364 -25.49 -8.97 10.99
C ARG A 364 -23.96 -8.90 10.85
N ARG A 365 -23.29 -10.01 10.53
CA ARG A 365 -21.82 -10.03 10.34
C ARG A 365 -21.41 -9.49 8.98
N TYR A 366 -20.31 -8.75 8.99
CA TYR A 366 -19.60 -8.24 7.81
C TYR A 366 -18.12 -8.58 7.91
N ARG A 367 -17.50 -8.92 6.78
CA ARG A 367 -16.05 -8.94 6.59
C ARG A 367 -15.63 -7.56 6.08
N PHE A 368 -14.63 -6.97 6.71
CA PHE A 368 -13.99 -5.74 6.23
C PHE A 368 -12.54 -6.02 5.89
N ARG A 369 -12.14 -5.71 4.66
CA ARG A 369 -10.76 -5.86 4.16
C ARG A 369 -10.04 -4.54 4.28
N VAL A 370 -9.32 -4.33 5.38
CA VAL A 370 -8.65 -3.07 5.68
C VAL A 370 -7.28 -3.04 5.01
N LEU A 371 -6.98 -1.96 4.31
CA LEU A 371 -5.68 -1.67 3.72
C LEU A 371 -5.22 -0.31 4.22
N ASN A 372 -3.98 -0.20 4.67
CA ASN A 372 -3.34 1.10 4.84
C ASN A 372 -2.56 1.47 3.57
N SER A 373 -3.11 2.39 2.77
CA SER A 373 -2.50 2.84 1.51
C SER A 373 -1.41 3.92 1.70
N GLY A 374 -1.10 4.29 2.94
CA GLY A 374 -0.08 5.27 3.27
C GLY A 374 -0.55 6.74 3.15
N PRO A 375 0.39 7.70 3.09
CA PRO A 375 1.80 7.51 2.73
C PRO A 375 2.75 7.08 3.85
N SER A 376 2.57 7.55 5.09
CA SER A 376 3.54 7.28 6.19
C SER A 376 2.90 6.93 7.53
N ARG A 377 1.58 7.05 7.66
CA ARG A 377 0.87 6.86 8.92
C ARG A 377 0.68 5.38 9.25
N PHE A 378 0.85 5.05 10.53
CA PHE A 378 0.44 3.79 11.14
C PHE A 378 -0.87 4.02 11.89
N TYR A 379 -1.70 2.99 11.97
CA TYR A 379 -2.97 3.06 12.68
C TYR A 379 -3.03 1.97 13.75
N GLN A 380 -3.56 2.30 14.92
CA GLN A 380 -4.05 1.34 15.91
C GLN A 380 -5.56 1.52 16.03
N VAL A 381 -6.31 0.62 15.41
CA VAL A 381 -7.75 0.80 15.14
C VAL A 381 -8.58 0.03 16.16
N PHE A 382 -9.50 0.74 16.80
CA PHE A 382 -10.49 0.23 17.75
C PHE A 382 -11.91 0.40 17.20
N LEU A 383 -12.83 -0.49 17.60
CA LEU A 383 -14.26 -0.29 17.44
C LEU A 383 -14.83 0.31 18.74
N THR A 384 -15.55 1.42 18.63
CA THR A 384 -15.99 2.21 19.80
C THR A 384 -17.45 2.62 19.69
N ASP A 385 -18.19 2.56 20.80
CA ASP A 385 -19.46 3.25 20.98
C ASP A 385 -19.26 4.41 21.96
N ARG A 386 -19.36 5.65 21.46
CA ARG A 386 -19.17 6.87 22.27
C ARG A 386 -20.12 6.96 23.46
N GLY A 387 -21.27 6.30 23.42
CA GLY A 387 -22.29 6.38 24.46
C GLY A 387 -22.17 5.31 25.55
N THR A 388 -21.49 4.19 25.30
CA THR A 388 -21.61 3.01 26.17
C THR A 388 -20.33 2.19 26.35
N SER A 389 -19.49 2.06 25.31
CA SER A 389 -18.34 1.17 25.37
C SER A 389 -17.09 1.78 24.73
N PRO A 390 -16.03 2.01 25.52
CA PRO A 390 -14.76 2.52 25.01
C PRO A 390 -14.01 1.51 24.14
N GLN A 391 -14.41 0.24 24.10
CA GLN A 391 -13.82 -0.78 23.23
C GLN A 391 -14.82 -1.92 23.00
N ILE A 392 -15.04 -2.28 21.74
CA ILE A 392 -15.90 -3.40 21.34
C ILE A 392 -15.00 -4.43 20.64
N PRO A 393 -14.91 -5.67 21.14
CA PRO A 393 -14.10 -6.69 20.50
C PRO A 393 -14.69 -7.10 19.15
N PHE A 394 -13.82 -7.51 18.24
CA PHE A 394 -14.16 -8.06 16.93
C PHE A 394 -13.15 -9.15 16.55
N TRP A 395 -13.33 -9.79 15.40
CA TRP A 395 -12.50 -10.93 14.98
C TRP A 395 -11.51 -10.52 13.91
N HIS A 396 -10.22 -10.75 14.13
CA HIS A 396 -9.17 -10.63 13.13
C HIS A 396 -9.01 -12.00 12.44
N ILE A 397 -9.11 -12.04 11.11
CA ILE A 397 -9.10 -13.29 10.35
C ILE A 397 -7.98 -13.37 9.30
N ALA A 398 -7.41 -12.24 8.86
CA ALA A 398 -6.28 -12.22 7.93
C ALA A 398 -5.33 -11.07 8.27
N THR A 399 -4.02 -11.27 8.09
CA THR A 399 -3.01 -10.22 8.15
C THR A 399 -2.76 -9.65 6.77
N ASP A 400 -1.57 -9.76 6.19
CA ASP A 400 -1.17 -9.13 4.91
C ASP A 400 -1.83 -9.84 3.71
N GLY A 401 -3.15 -10.01 3.74
CA GLY A 401 -3.91 -10.63 2.68
C GLY A 401 -4.12 -12.12 2.85
N ASN A 402 -3.33 -12.84 3.66
CA ASN A 402 -3.54 -14.27 3.92
C ASN A 402 -4.35 -14.51 5.21
N LEU A 403 -5.26 -15.49 5.17
CA LEU A 403 -6.02 -15.88 6.37
C LEU A 403 -5.07 -16.42 7.45
N LEU A 404 -5.35 -16.09 8.70
CA LEU A 404 -4.78 -16.73 9.89
C LEU A 404 -5.19 -18.21 9.93
N PRO A 405 -4.55 -19.08 10.73
CA PRO A 405 -5.04 -20.44 10.90
C PRO A 405 -6.45 -20.50 11.54
N HIS A 406 -6.75 -19.55 12.41
CA HIS A 406 -8.04 -19.42 13.10
C HIS A 406 -8.39 -17.93 13.29
N PRO A 407 -9.69 -17.57 13.37
CA PRO A 407 -10.10 -16.24 13.83
C PRO A 407 -9.58 -15.94 15.23
N VAL A 408 -9.07 -14.73 15.44
CA VAL A 408 -8.59 -14.26 16.75
C VAL A 408 -9.47 -13.12 17.23
N ASN A 409 -10.05 -13.25 18.43
CA ASN A 409 -10.81 -12.16 19.04
C ASN A 409 -9.86 -11.10 19.57
N VAL A 410 -10.03 -9.85 19.12
CA VAL A 410 -9.15 -8.73 19.46
C VAL A 410 -9.94 -7.48 19.79
N ASN A 411 -9.34 -6.59 20.57
CA ASN A 411 -9.90 -5.26 20.87
C ASN A 411 -9.43 -4.18 19.89
N ASN A 412 -8.31 -4.44 19.21
CA ASN A 412 -7.72 -3.56 18.20
C ASN A 412 -6.83 -4.36 17.26
N PHE A 413 -6.44 -3.74 16.16
CA PHE A 413 -5.33 -4.17 15.32
C PHE A 413 -4.45 -2.97 14.99
N ILE A 414 -3.17 -3.25 14.73
CA ILE A 414 -2.25 -2.26 14.17
C ILE A 414 -2.06 -2.57 12.69
N VAL A 415 -2.07 -1.53 11.86
CA VAL A 415 -1.83 -1.65 10.42
C VAL A 415 -0.84 -0.57 9.97
N ALA A 416 0.36 -0.99 9.60
CA ALA A 416 1.39 -0.13 9.01
C ALA A 416 1.14 0.06 7.50
N VAL A 417 1.88 0.96 6.87
CA VAL A 417 1.71 1.22 5.43
C VAL A 417 1.91 -0.07 4.62
N ALA A 418 1.02 -0.31 3.65
CA ALA A 418 0.89 -1.50 2.83
C ALA A 418 0.49 -2.80 3.55
N GLN A 419 0.36 -2.79 4.87
CA GLN A 419 -0.26 -3.91 5.57
C GLN A 419 -1.75 -3.96 5.28
N ARG A 420 -2.27 -5.19 5.27
CA ARG A 420 -3.70 -5.47 5.21
C ARG A 420 -4.11 -6.15 6.50
N VAL A 421 -5.39 -6.05 6.81
CA VAL A 421 -6.04 -6.76 7.90
C VAL A 421 -7.47 -7.04 7.49
N ASP A 422 -7.90 -8.30 7.50
CA ASP A 422 -9.32 -8.62 7.36
C ASP A 422 -9.93 -8.86 8.74
N ILE A 423 -11.04 -8.18 9.02
CA ILE A 423 -11.80 -8.32 10.27
C ILE A 423 -13.23 -8.73 10.01
N ILE A 424 -13.85 -9.41 10.99
CA ILE A 424 -15.29 -9.62 11.05
C ILE A 424 -15.85 -8.85 12.25
N ILE A 425 -16.83 -7.99 11.96
CA ILE A 425 -17.63 -7.30 12.98
C ILE A 425 -19.04 -7.88 12.92
N ASP A 426 -19.56 -8.30 14.08
CA ASP A 426 -20.93 -8.75 14.24
C ASP A 426 -21.81 -7.58 14.72
N PHE A 427 -22.63 -7.03 13.83
CA PHE A 427 -23.54 -5.92 14.16
C PHE A 427 -24.88 -6.37 14.74
N SER A 428 -25.14 -7.68 14.89
CA SER A 428 -26.45 -8.20 15.31
C SER A 428 -26.92 -7.69 16.67
N GLN A 429 -25.97 -7.44 17.58
CA GLN A 429 -26.24 -6.93 18.93
C GLN A 429 -26.35 -5.40 19.00
N PHE A 430 -26.14 -4.71 17.88
CA PHE A 430 -26.02 -3.25 17.82
C PHE A 430 -27.13 -2.60 16.99
N ALA A 431 -28.26 -3.27 16.79
CA ALA A 431 -29.39 -2.73 16.03
C ALA A 431 -29.78 -1.32 16.51
N GLY A 432 -29.89 -0.37 15.57
CA GLY A 432 -30.20 1.04 15.85
C GLY A 432 -29.06 1.85 16.50
N LYS A 433 -27.87 1.27 16.71
CA LYS A 433 -26.72 1.96 17.29
C LYS A 433 -25.84 2.61 16.22
N THR A 434 -24.94 3.46 16.70
CA THR A 434 -23.86 4.06 15.92
C THR A 434 -22.53 3.67 16.53
N LEU A 435 -21.66 3.04 15.74
CA LEU A 435 -20.31 2.64 16.15
C LEU A 435 -19.27 3.41 15.32
N TYR A 436 -18.03 3.44 15.79
CA TYR A 436 -16.94 4.14 15.12
C TYR A 436 -15.69 3.26 15.02
N LEU A 437 -15.03 3.29 13.87
CA LEU A 437 -13.61 2.95 13.80
C LEU A 437 -12.80 4.16 14.28
N GLU A 438 -11.91 3.94 15.23
CA GLU A 438 -11.11 4.99 15.87
C GLU A 438 -9.63 4.60 15.85
N ASN A 439 -8.78 5.44 15.27
CA ASN A 439 -7.34 5.34 15.41
C ASN A 439 -6.89 6.00 16.72
N ARG A 440 -6.31 5.23 17.63
CA ARG A 440 -5.77 5.72 18.90
C ARG A 440 -4.25 5.73 18.95
N MET A 441 -3.58 5.39 17.85
CA MET A 441 -2.12 5.48 17.79
C MET A 441 -1.69 6.95 17.72
N GLU A 442 -0.86 7.36 18.68
CA GLU A 442 -0.22 8.66 18.59
C GLU A 442 0.97 8.59 17.62
N GLN A 443 0.91 9.41 16.58
CA GLN A 443 2.00 9.59 15.63
C GLN A 443 2.08 11.06 15.23
N ILE A 444 3.19 11.70 15.61
CA ILE A 444 3.41 13.15 15.48
C ILE A 444 4.33 13.53 14.32
N SER A 445 5.02 12.56 13.72
CA SER A 445 5.90 12.77 12.55
C SER A 445 5.90 11.55 11.62
N GLY A 446 6.41 11.74 10.41
CA GLY A 446 6.60 10.68 9.43
C GLY A 446 7.58 9.59 9.87
N ARG A 447 8.32 9.81 10.96
CA ARG A 447 9.32 8.86 11.47
C ARG A 447 8.69 7.62 12.08
N GLY A 448 7.51 7.72 12.67
CA GLY A 448 6.81 6.59 13.26
C GLY A 448 6.01 6.96 14.51
N PRO A 449 5.24 6.02 15.06
CA PRO A 449 4.48 6.18 16.30
C PRO A 449 5.35 6.53 17.50
N THR A 450 4.79 7.26 18.47
CA THR A 450 5.49 7.60 19.73
C THR A 450 5.53 6.44 20.74
N GLY A 451 4.76 5.38 20.48
CA GLY A 451 4.50 4.30 21.42
C GLY A 451 3.30 4.55 22.35
N ALA A 452 2.70 5.74 22.32
CA ALA A 452 1.51 6.05 23.10
C ALA A 452 0.22 5.59 22.39
N THR A 453 -0.69 4.99 23.16
CA THR A 453 -2.09 4.75 22.77
C THR A 453 -2.98 5.76 23.48
N LEU A 454 -3.69 6.57 22.72
CA LEU A 454 -4.61 7.57 23.24
C LEU A 454 -5.84 6.91 23.89
N ALA A 455 -6.45 7.60 24.85
CA ALA A 455 -7.69 7.15 25.49
C ALA A 455 -8.87 7.11 24.49
N ALA A 456 -9.89 6.33 24.82
CA ALA A 456 -11.10 6.26 24.02
C ALA A 456 -11.76 7.63 23.82
N GLY A 457 -12.06 7.97 22.57
CA GLY A 457 -12.62 9.25 22.18
C GLY A 457 -11.62 10.40 22.06
N ALA A 458 -10.35 10.18 22.45
CA ALA A 458 -9.25 11.13 22.25
C ALA A 458 -8.48 10.86 20.95
N GLY A 459 -8.74 9.74 20.27
CA GLY A 459 -8.13 9.40 19.00
C GLY A 459 -8.79 10.07 17.79
N ASN A 460 -8.35 9.67 16.60
CA ASN A 460 -8.89 10.11 15.32
C ASN A 460 -9.94 9.12 14.83
N PHE A 461 -11.20 9.55 14.74
CA PHE A 461 -12.25 8.73 14.16
C PHE A 461 -12.06 8.59 12.64
N LEU A 462 -12.11 7.36 12.14
CA LEU A 462 -11.87 7.04 10.73
C LEU A 462 -13.18 6.99 9.94
N MET A 463 -14.22 6.36 10.50
CA MET A 463 -15.55 6.28 9.90
C MET A 463 -16.61 5.90 10.94
N GLN A 464 -17.87 6.08 10.58
CA GLN A 464 -19.04 5.72 11.38
C GLN A 464 -19.76 4.51 10.77
N PHE A 465 -20.11 3.50 11.57
CA PHE A 465 -21.11 2.51 11.20
C PHE A 465 -22.48 2.92 11.74
N ARG A 466 -23.49 2.99 10.87
CA ARG A 466 -24.89 3.22 11.24
C ARG A 466 -25.63 1.90 11.12
N VAL A 467 -25.95 1.29 12.25
CA VAL A 467 -26.57 -0.03 12.28
C VAL A 467 -28.08 0.13 12.13
N GLY A 468 -28.64 -0.48 11.09
CA GLY A 468 -30.07 -0.53 10.87
C GLY A 468 -30.80 -1.40 11.90
N THR A 469 -32.09 -1.63 11.66
CA THR A 469 -32.95 -2.47 12.52
C THR A 469 -33.51 -3.69 11.79
N ALA A 470 -33.19 -3.86 10.51
CA ALA A 470 -33.66 -4.94 9.66
C ALA A 470 -32.50 -5.55 8.88
N VAL A 471 -32.64 -6.84 8.54
CA VAL A 471 -31.68 -7.63 7.77
C VAL A 471 -32.35 -8.06 6.47
N THR A 472 -31.76 -7.75 5.33
CA THR A 472 -32.32 -8.07 4.00
C THR A 472 -31.96 -9.50 3.59
N HIS A 473 -30.72 -9.90 3.80
CA HIS A 473 -30.26 -11.27 3.57
C HIS A 473 -29.95 -11.92 4.90
N ALA A 474 -30.57 -13.07 5.18
CA ALA A 474 -30.24 -13.85 6.37
C ALA A 474 -28.75 -14.16 6.42
N ASP A 475 -28.15 -14.08 7.61
CA ASP A 475 -26.72 -14.27 7.78
C ASP A 475 -26.38 -15.77 7.86
N ALA A 476 -25.95 -16.33 6.74
CA ALA A 476 -25.54 -17.74 6.65
C ALA A 476 -24.04 -17.97 6.93
N SER A 477 -23.29 -16.91 7.26
CA SER A 477 -21.85 -17.01 7.50
C SER A 477 -21.55 -17.84 8.76
N THR A 478 -20.37 -18.44 8.83
CA THR A 478 -19.92 -19.17 10.03
C THR A 478 -19.57 -18.18 11.15
N PRO A 479 -20.06 -18.36 12.40
CA PRO A 479 -19.64 -17.51 13.51
C PRO A 479 -18.15 -17.70 13.77
N PRO A 480 -17.33 -16.64 13.84
CA PRO A 480 -15.91 -16.80 14.13
C PRO A 480 -15.63 -17.50 15.47
N SER A 481 -16.57 -17.40 16.42
CA SER A 481 -16.54 -18.11 17.70
C SER A 481 -16.74 -19.62 17.62
N ALA A 482 -17.11 -20.17 16.45
CA ALA A 482 -17.36 -21.60 16.25
C ALA A 482 -16.08 -22.43 16.05
N SER A 483 -14.93 -21.94 16.54
CA SER A 483 -13.61 -22.58 16.40
C SER A 483 -13.27 -22.95 14.94
N GLN A 484 -13.52 -22.01 14.03
CA GLN A 484 -13.24 -22.21 12.62
C GLN A 484 -11.74 -22.37 12.35
N THR A 485 -11.39 -23.32 11.48
CA THR A 485 -10.03 -23.52 10.97
C THR A 485 -9.99 -23.11 9.50
N PHE A 486 -9.01 -22.28 9.13
CA PHE A 486 -8.75 -21.89 7.76
C PHE A 486 -7.61 -22.75 7.18
N TYR A 487 -6.46 -22.16 6.91
CA TYR A 487 -5.27 -22.83 6.40
C TYR A 487 -4.31 -23.21 7.53
N SER A 488 -3.50 -24.25 7.33
CA SER A 488 -2.33 -24.43 8.19
C SER A 488 -1.23 -23.44 7.77
N LEU A 489 -0.26 -23.19 8.64
CA LEU A 489 0.95 -22.49 8.19
C LEU A 489 1.82 -23.46 7.38
N PRO A 490 2.42 -23.03 6.25
CA PRO A 490 3.40 -23.84 5.53
C PRO A 490 4.55 -24.21 6.46
N SER A 491 5.07 -25.43 6.33
CA SER A 491 6.21 -25.88 7.14
C SER A 491 7.40 -24.91 7.04
N THR A 492 8.18 -24.78 8.12
CA THR A 492 9.46 -24.04 8.13
C THR A 492 10.66 -24.95 8.33
N SER A 493 10.50 -26.27 8.19
CA SER A 493 11.53 -27.26 8.56
C SER A 493 12.64 -27.47 7.54
N ALA A 494 12.47 -26.98 6.31
CA ALA A 494 13.50 -27.12 5.27
C ALA A 494 14.74 -26.28 5.63
N PRO A 495 15.97 -26.81 5.47
CA PRO A 495 17.17 -26.09 5.86
C PRO A 495 17.37 -24.85 4.98
N ALA A 496 17.69 -23.73 5.62
CA ALA A 496 18.06 -22.51 4.90
C ALA A 496 19.40 -22.68 4.19
N ARG A 497 19.44 -22.31 2.91
CA ARG A 497 20.66 -22.27 2.10
C ARG A 497 21.60 -21.16 2.57
N VAL A 498 21.03 -20.00 2.90
CA VAL A 498 21.76 -18.79 3.32
C VAL A 498 20.94 -18.06 4.38
N SER A 499 21.63 -17.43 5.32
CA SER A 499 21.06 -16.43 6.21
C SER A 499 21.62 -15.05 5.87
N ARG A 500 20.76 -14.03 5.74
CA ARG A 500 21.13 -12.67 5.35
C ARG A 500 20.72 -11.64 6.38
N THR A 501 21.45 -10.52 6.46
CA THR A 501 21.10 -9.39 7.34
C THR A 501 20.94 -8.10 6.56
N PHE A 502 19.84 -7.38 6.82
CA PHE A 502 19.50 -6.11 6.20
C PHE A 502 19.24 -5.06 7.28
N ARG A 503 20.09 -4.04 7.35
CA ARG A 503 19.95 -2.89 8.24
C ARG A 503 19.25 -1.74 7.53
N PHE A 504 18.07 -1.38 8.01
CA PHE A 504 17.31 -0.21 7.58
C PHE A 504 17.80 0.98 8.41
N GLU A 505 18.47 1.91 7.74
CA GLU A 505 19.18 2.98 8.43
C GLU A 505 19.15 4.29 7.63
N ARG A 506 19.65 5.36 8.25
CA ARG A 506 19.81 6.66 7.63
C ARG A 506 21.27 7.07 7.66
N GLY A 507 21.85 7.31 6.48
CA GLY A 507 23.26 7.69 6.32
C GLY A 507 23.40 8.85 5.34
N ASN A 508 24.22 9.84 5.66
CA ASN A 508 24.45 11.04 4.81
C ASN A 508 23.15 11.74 4.36
N GLY A 509 22.13 11.74 5.22
CA GLY A 509 20.81 12.32 4.95
C GLY A 509 19.86 11.44 4.14
N MET A 510 20.29 10.27 3.64
CA MET A 510 19.50 9.37 2.80
C MET A 510 19.03 8.14 3.58
N TRP A 511 17.86 7.61 3.21
CA TRP A 511 17.36 6.34 3.70
C TRP A 511 18.01 5.19 2.92
N GLN A 512 18.57 4.21 3.64
CA GLN A 512 19.50 3.22 3.12
C GLN A 512 19.21 1.81 3.65
N ILE A 513 19.67 0.81 2.89
CA ILE A 513 19.75 -0.59 3.33
C ILE A 513 21.21 -1.04 3.27
N ASN A 514 21.78 -1.39 4.43
CA ASN A 514 23.20 -1.72 4.60
C ASN A 514 24.14 -0.63 4.01
N GLY A 515 23.91 0.62 4.39
CA GLY A 515 24.74 1.78 3.99
C GLY A 515 24.64 2.20 2.53
N GLN A 516 23.71 1.63 1.75
CA GLN A 516 23.57 1.87 0.31
C GLN A 516 22.13 2.23 -0.06
N ILE A 517 21.97 3.02 -1.11
CA ILE A 517 20.68 3.38 -1.72
C ILE A 517 20.44 2.55 -2.98
N MET A 518 19.19 2.45 -3.43
CA MET A 518 18.88 1.91 -4.75
C MET A 518 19.64 2.68 -5.85
N SER A 519 20.15 2.01 -6.88
CA SER A 519 20.74 2.69 -8.05
C SER A 519 19.66 3.42 -8.87
N ASN A 520 20.01 4.52 -9.55
CA ASN A 520 19.03 5.35 -10.29
C ASN A 520 18.32 4.58 -11.42
N ASP A 521 19.02 3.64 -12.05
CA ASP A 521 18.52 2.80 -13.13
C ASP A 521 18.12 1.40 -12.65
N CYS A 522 18.12 1.18 -11.33
CA CYS A 522 17.86 -0.10 -10.70
C CYS A 522 18.75 -1.25 -11.23
N SER A 523 19.92 -0.93 -11.79
CA SER A 523 20.81 -1.90 -12.44
C SER A 523 21.62 -2.72 -11.44
N GLN A 524 21.95 -2.13 -10.28
CA GLN A 524 22.76 -2.78 -9.25
C GLN A 524 21.99 -3.93 -8.59
N ILE A 525 22.42 -5.16 -8.86
CA ILE A 525 21.96 -6.35 -8.15
C ILE A 525 22.71 -6.40 -6.81
N ARG A 526 21.98 -6.37 -5.70
CA ARG A 526 22.57 -6.43 -4.35
C ARG A 526 22.73 -7.85 -3.83
N LEU A 527 21.84 -8.75 -4.21
CA LEU A 527 21.95 -10.17 -3.94
C LEU A 527 21.26 -11.01 -5.02
N GLN A 528 21.65 -12.27 -5.09
CA GLN A 528 20.99 -13.27 -5.92
C GLN A 528 20.56 -14.46 -5.05
N VAL A 529 19.31 -14.86 -5.19
CA VAL A 529 18.69 -16.00 -4.50
C VAL A 529 18.56 -17.15 -5.48
N GLN A 530 18.90 -18.36 -5.03
CA GLN A 530 18.70 -19.54 -5.87
C GLN A 530 17.21 -19.90 -5.92
N GLN A 531 16.68 -20.16 -7.11
CA GLN A 531 15.35 -20.73 -7.27
C GLN A 531 15.22 -22.08 -6.55
N ASN A 532 14.02 -22.34 -6.04
CA ASN A 532 13.65 -23.49 -5.21
C ASN A 532 14.55 -23.65 -3.97
N SER A 533 14.84 -22.54 -3.28
CA SER A 533 15.63 -22.55 -2.05
C SER A 533 14.92 -21.85 -0.89
N VAL A 534 15.39 -22.16 0.32
CA VAL A 534 14.98 -21.51 1.57
C VAL A 534 16.07 -20.56 2.01
N GLU A 535 15.70 -19.38 2.48
CA GLU A 535 16.64 -18.47 3.14
C GLU A 535 16.04 -17.87 4.42
N TYR A 536 16.91 -17.48 5.35
CA TYR A 536 16.54 -16.69 6.52
C TYR A 536 17.01 -15.26 6.36
N TRP A 537 16.11 -14.28 6.45
CA TRP A 537 16.50 -12.87 6.33
C TRP A 537 16.23 -12.16 7.65
N THR A 538 17.27 -11.62 8.27
CA THR A 538 17.19 -10.79 9.48
C THR A 538 17.07 -9.33 9.07
N LEU A 539 15.93 -8.72 9.36
CA LEU A 539 15.71 -7.28 9.17
C LEU A 539 16.00 -6.56 10.48
N GLN A 540 16.77 -5.47 10.42
CA GLN A 540 17.22 -4.73 11.60
C GLN A 540 16.95 -3.23 11.45
N ASN A 541 16.33 -2.66 12.48
CA ASN A 541 16.26 -1.23 12.69
C ASN A 541 17.00 -0.92 13.99
N ASN A 542 18.23 -0.41 13.87
CA ASN A 542 19.08 -0.11 15.03
C ASN A 542 18.85 1.31 15.58
N SER A 543 17.70 1.92 15.27
CA SER A 543 17.37 3.30 15.65
C SER A 543 16.13 3.37 16.52
N ASP A 544 16.13 4.31 17.45
CA ASP A 544 14.97 4.79 18.20
C ASP A 544 14.24 5.96 17.50
N GLY A 545 14.76 6.42 16.36
CA GLY A 545 14.28 7.62 15.67
C GLY A 545 13.16 7.37 14.68
N TRP A 546 13.04 6.15 14.12
CA TRP A 546 12.10 5.81 13.04
C TRP A 546 11.64 4.36 13.10
N MET A 547 10.49 4.07 12.47
CA MET A 547 9.97 2.73 12.20
C MET A 547 9.80 2.52 10.69
N HIS A 548 9.95 1.27 10.23
CA HIS A 548 9.91 0.93 8.82
C HIS A 548 8.94 -0.24 8.56
N PRO A 549 7.83 -0.05 7.82
CA PRO A 549 7.10 -1.18 7.27
C PRO A 549 7.92 -1.74 6.09
N VAL A 550 8.61 -2.84 6.28
CA VAL A 550 9.51 -3.41 5.26
C VAL A 550 8.76 -4.43 4.42
N HIS A 551 8.66 -4.18 3.12
CA HIS A 551 8.06 -5.09 2.15
C HIS A 551 9.12 -5.83 1.35
N VAL A 552 8.96 -7.15 1.24
CA VAL A 552 9.72 -8.02 0.33
C VAL A 552 8.77 -8.48 -0.77
N HIS A 553 9.08 -8.16 -2.02
CA HIS A 553 8.27 -8.63 -3.14
C HIS A 553 8.35 -10.16 -3.28
N PHE A 554 7.51 -10.72 -4.15
CA PHE A 554 7.49 -12.12 -4.58
C PHE A 554 6.93 -13.14 -3.58
N GLU A 555 7.51 -13.27 -2.38
CA GLU A 555 7.15 -14.32 -1.43
C GLU A 555 6.79 -13.74 -0.06
N GLU A 556 5.76 -14.32 0.57
CA GLU A 556 5.46 -14.08 1.98
C GLU A 556 6.48 -14.78 2.89
N HIS A 557 6.61 -14.29 4.11
CA HIS A 557 7.45 -14.83 5.16
C HIS A 557 6.69 -15.25 6.40
N GLN A 558 7.32 -16.11 7.19
CA GLN A 558 6.95 -16.34 8.59
C GLN A 558 8.03 -15.78 9.51
N ILE A 559 7.62 -15.14 10.61
CA ILE A 559 8.53 -14.57 11.60
C ILE A 559 9.04 -15.68 12.52
N MET A 560 10.33 -16.01 12.41
CA MET A 560 10.96 -17.09 13.18
C MET A 560 11.38 -16.63 14.58
N SER A 561 11.94 -15.44 14.66
CA SER A 561 12.34 -14.82 15.92
C SER A 561 12.31 -13.30 15.79
N GLN A 562 12.11 -12.62 16.91
CA GLN A 562 12.26 -11.18 17.03
C GLN A 562 12.57 -10.82 18.48
N ASN A 563 13.24 -9.69 18.69
CA ASN A 563 13.61 -9.22 20.02
C ASN A 563 12.48 -8.47 20.75
N LEU A 564 11.49 -7.95 20.02
CA LEU A 564 10.31 -7.30 20.58
C LEU A 564 9.12 -8.27 20.66
N ALA A 565 8.13 -7.94 21.50
CA ALA A 565 6.92 -8.75 21.61
C ALA A 565 6.14 -8.80 20.28
N LYS A 566 5.67 -9.99 19.92
CA LYS A 566 4.80 -10.22 18.77
C LYS A 566 3.38 -9.74 19.07
N ASP A 567 2.72 -9.16 18.07
CA ASP A 567 1.27 -9.02 18.10
C ASP A 567 0.65 -10.43 18.09
N THR A 568 -0.55 -10.57 18.66
CA THR A 568 -1.23 -11.88 18.77
C THR A 568 -1.40 -12.59 17.41
N THR A 569 -1.44 -11.82 16.32
CA THR A 569 -1.64 -12.30 14.96
C THR A 569 -0.36 -12.39 14.12
N ASP A 570 0.82 -12.12 14.71
CA ASP A 570 2.12 -12.21 14.00
C ASP A 570 2.61 -13.64 13.78
N ASN A 571 1.98 -14.64 14.42
CA ASN A 571 2.18 -16.05 14.08
C ASN A 571 1.35 -16.40 12.83
N SER A 572 1.71 -15.77 11.72
CA SER A 572 1.05 -15.84 10.42
C SER A 572 2.07 -15.74 9.28
N ARG A 573 1.61 -15.90 8.03
CA ARG A 573 2.37 -15.44 6.87
C ARG A 573 2.15 -13.94 6.69
N LYS A 574 3.16 -13.24 6.18
CA LYS A 574 3.20 -11.78 6.01
C LYS A 574 4.07 -11.42 4.81
N ASP A 575 3.80 -10.30 4.14
CA ASP A 575 4.72 -9.72 3.15
C ASP A 575 5.29 -8.37 3.59
N VAL A 576 4.73 -7.78 4.65
CA VAL A 576 5.25 -6.55 5.26
C VAL A 576 5.59 -6.78 6.73
N MET A 577 6.87 -6.68 7.07
CA MET A 577 7.35 -6.67 8.45
C MET A 577 7.26 -5.25 9.01
N ARG A 578 6.51 -5.07 10.10
CA ARG A 578 6.47 -3.81 10.85
C ARG A 578 7.72 -3.71 11.72
N LEU A 579 8.81 -3.17 11.18
CA LEU A 579 10.09 -3.05 11.88
C LEU A 579 10.11 -1.81 12.78
N GLN A 580 9.87 -2.01 14.06
CA GLN A 580 9.77 -0.98 15.09
C GLN A 580 11.15 -0.45 15.52
N HIS A 581 11.15 0.51 16.44
CA HIS A 581 12.36 1.05 17.04
C HIS A 581 13.19 -0.05 17.71
N ASN A 582 14.48 -0.10 17.39
CA ASN A 582 15.42 -1.09 17.92
C ASN A 582 14.99 -2.55 17.70
N GLU A 583 14.17 -2.82 16.67
CA GLU A 583 13.70 -4.16 16.35
C GLU A 583 14.66 -4.91 15.43
N SER A 584 14.85 -6.20 15.71
CA SER A 584 15.52 -7.16 14.86
C SER A 584 14.64 -8.39 14.74
N ALA A 585 14.25 -8.77 13.52
CA ALA A 585 13.39 -9.92 13.25
C ALA A 585 13.98 -10.82 12.16
N THR A 586 14.04 -12.13 12.41
CA THR A 586 14.47 -13.14 11.44
C THR A 586 13.25 -13.77 10.77
N LEU A 587 13.21 -13.69 9.46
CA LEU A 587 12.11 -14.11 8.59
C LEU A 587 12.51 -15.36 7.80
N PHE A 588 11.57 -16.29 7.63
CA PHE A 588 11.73 -17.48 6.79
C PHE A 588 11.05 -17.28 5.43
N PHE A 589 11.79 -17.50 4.34
CA PHE A 589 11.31 -17.42 2.96
C PHE A 589 11.55 -18.72 2.19
N ARG A 590 10.72 -18.96 1.16
CA ARG A 590 10.88 -20.05 0.19
C ARG A 590 10.73 -19.53 -1.23
N PHE A 591 11.81 -19.39 -1.97
CA PHE A 591 11.78 -18.78 -3.31
C PHE A 591 11.70 -19.85 -4.40
N ARG A 592 10.51 -20.14 -4.98
CA ARG A 592 10.29 -21.38 -5.76
C ARG A 592 10.12 -21.24 -7.26
N ASP A 593 9.12 -20.49 -7.73
CA ASP A 593 8.56 -20.77 -9.05
C ASP A 593 9.05 -19.88 -10.19
N PHE A 594 9.28 -18.59 -9.93
CA PHE A 594 9.65 -17.63 -10.97
C PHE A 594 11.06 -17.08 -10.75
N THR A 595 11.65 -16.58 -11.84
CA THR A 595 12.98 -15.96 -11.83
C THR A 595 12.89 -14.49 -12.19
N GLY A 596 13.96 -13.75 -11.95
CA GLY A 596 14.05 -12.34 -12.32
C GLY A 596 14.24 -11.45 -11.11
N ARG A 597 13.99 -10.15 -11.33
CA ARG A 597 14.30 -9.08 -10.39
C ARG A 597 13.10 -8.70 -9.56
N TYR A 598 13.35 -8.43 -8.28
CA TYR A 598 12.36 -8.01 -7.31
C TYR A 598 13.00 -6.99 -6.35
N PRO A 599 12.23 -6.04 -5.80
CA PRO A 599 12.73 -5.14 -4.79
C PRO A 599 12.50 -5.66 -3.35
N LEU A 600 13.29 -5.11 -2.42
CA LEU A 600 13.09 -5.13 -0.98
C LEU A 600 13.16 -3.67 -0.52
N HIS A 601 12.16 -3.16 0.19
CA HIS A 601 12.12 -1.74 0.54
C HIS A 601 11.29 -1.42 1.79
N CYS A 602 11.51 -0.23 2.33
CA CYS A 602 10.57 0.38 3.27
C CYS A 602 9.35 0.90 2.50
N HIS A 603 8.16 0.67 3.03
CA HIS A 603 6.88 1.07 2.45
C HIS A 603 6.30 2.34 3.09
N ASN A 604 7.05 3.00 3.99
CA ASN A 604 6.87 4.44 4.13
C ASN A 604 7.33 5.03 2.79
N VAL A 605 6.39 5.37 1.92
CA VAL A 605 6.67 5.67 0.50
C VAL A 605 7.61 6.88 0.33
N VAL A 606 7.71 7.74 1.34
CA VAL A 606 8.70 8.83 1.36
C VAL A 606 10.12 8.30 1.64
N HIS A 607 10.28 7.29 2.50
CA HIS A 607 11.57 6.62 2.70
C HIS A 607 11.95 5.82 1.46
N GLU A 608 10.97 5.15 0.83
CA GLU A 608 11.10 4.41 -0.43
C GLU A 608 11.69 5.27 -1.55
N ASP A 609 11.10 6.45 -1.79
CA ASP A 609 11.52 7.38 -2.85
C ASP A 609 12.90 8.02 -2.57
N HIS A 610 13.44 7.90 -1.34
CA HIS A 610 14.60 8.67 -0.91
C HIS A 610 15.67 7.92 -0.08
N ALA A 611 16.08 6.68 -0.35
CA ALA A 611 15.80 5.79 -1.47
C ALA A 611 15.96 4.35 -0.94
N MET A 612 15.18 4.04 0.09
CA MET A 612 15.33 2.87 0.97
C MET A 612 14.82 1.60 0.31
N MET A 613 15.48 1.22 -0.76
CA MET A 613 15.15 0.10 -1.60
C MET A 613 16.43 -0.56 -2.10
N LEU A 614 16.36 -1.85 -2.36
CA LEU A 614 17.36 -2.57 -3.13
C LEU A 614 16.72 -3.51 -4.12
N ARG A 615 17.49 -3.89 -5.14
CA ARG A 615 17.14 -4.97 -6.06
C ARG A 615 17.82 -6.27 -5.63
N TRP A 616 17.05 -7.34 -5.66
CA TRP A 616 17.53 -8.70 -5.57
C TRP A 616 16.96 -9.54 -6.73
N ASP A 617 17.69 -10.56 -7.14
CA ASP A 617 17.28 -11.40 -8.27
C ASP A 617 17.12 -12.86 -7.84
N ILE A 618 16.07 -13.54 -8.31
CA ILE A 618 15.97 -15.00 -8.27
C ILE A 618 16.60 -15.55 -9.55
N VAL A 619 17.53 -16.49 -9.41
CA VAL A 619 18.25 -17.11 -10.53
C VAL A 619 18.01 -18.64 -10.57
N PRO A 620 17.99 -19.27 -11.76
CA PRO A 620 17.82 -20.72 -11.88
C PRO A 620 18.83 -21.52 -11.06
N ALA A 621 18.42 -22.71 -10.61
CA ALA A 621 19.32 -23.66 -9.96
C ALA A 621 20.12 -24.50 -10.99
N PRO A 622 21.37 -24.90 -10.67
CA PRO A 622 22.19 -24.38 -9.57
C PRO A 622 22.64 -22.94 -9.85
N GLY A 623 22.57 -22.06 -8.85
CA GLY A 623 22.89 -20.64 -9.00
C GLY A 623 22.72 -19.84 -7.71
N GLY A 624 22.98 -18.54 -7.73
CA GLY A 624 22.67 -17.62 -6.63
C GLY A 624 23.84 -17.36 -5.66
N ASP A 625 23.92 -16.12 -5.19
CA ASP A 625 24.93 -15.64 -4.26
C ASP A 625 24.72 -16.25 -2.86
N THR A 626 25.82 -16.51 -2.14
CA THR A 626 25.84 -17.02 -0.76
C THR A 626 26.19 -15.95 0.27
N ASN A 627 26.37 -14.68 -0.13
CA ASN A 627 26.70 -13.58 0.76
C ASN A 627 25.61 -13.33 1.82
N GLY A 628 25.97 -13.47 3.10
CA GLY A 628 25.08 -13.17 4.23
C GLY A 628 24.90 -11.68 4.53
N THR A 629 25.68 -10.78 3.93
CA THR A 629 25.58 -9.33 4.18
C THR A 629 25.64 -8.53 2.86
N PRO A 630 24.58 -8.60 2.04
CA PRO A 630 24.54 -7.97 0.72
C PRO A 630 24.42 -6.44 0.74
#